data_AF-C5M9X7-F1
#
_entry.id   AF-C5M9X7-F1
#
_cell.length_a   1.000
_cell.length_b   1.000
_cell.length_c   1.000
_cell.angle_alpha   90.00
_cell.angle_beta   90.00
_cell.angle_gamma   90.00
#
_symmetry.space_group_name_H-M   'P 1'
#
loop_
_entity.id
_entity.type
_entity.pdbx_description
1 polymer ?
#
loop_
_entity_poly.entity_id
_entity_poly.type
_entity_poly.pdbx_seq_one_letter_code
_entity_poly.pdbx_strand_id
1 'polypeptide(L)'
;MRKVWLDPNETTEIANANSRNAIRKLYKNGTIVKKPDTMHSRSRARALKESKRAGRHMGYGKRKGTKDARMSSQVLWMRRLRVLRRLLAKYRDAGKIDKHLYHNLYKAAKGNTFKHKRSLVEHIIAAKAEAVREKALKEEAEARRVRNRAARERRQQRLAEKKEALLADAAN
;
A
#
# COMPACT_ATOMS: atom_id res chain seq x y z
N MET A 1 43.20 3.41 18.79
CA MET A 1 44.01 4.32 19.63
C MET A 1 45.48 4.40 19.18
N ARG A 2 45.79 4.47 17.87
CA ARG A 2 47.17 4.49 17.32
C ARG A 2 47.37 5.64 16.30
N LYS A 3 46.81 6.81 16.59
CA LYS A 3 46.74 7.94 15.65
C LYS A 3 47.62 9.14 16.04
N VAL A 4 48.32 9.08 17.16
CA VAL A 4 49.35 10.06 17.50
C VAL A 4 50.62 9.71 16.72
N TRP A 5 51.21 10.71 16.09
CA TRP A 5 52.55 10.68 15.52
C TRP A 5 53.38 11.73 16.24
N LEU A 6 54.59 11.34 16.62
CA LEU A 6 55.58 12.17 17.30
C LEU A 6 56.74 12.31 16.32
N ASP A 7 57.23 13.53 16.12
CA ASP A 7 58.38 13.77 15.25
C ASP A 7 59.63 13.09 15.81
N PRO A 8 60.29 12.19 15.06
CA PRO A 8 61.51 11.53 15.51
C PRO A 8 62.72 12.47 15.62
N ASN A 9 62.69 13.66 14.99
CA ASN A 9 63.79 14.62 15.05
C ASN A 9 63.72 15.52 16.29
N GLU A 10 62.52 15.74 16.85
CA GLU A 10 62.28 16.63 18.00
C GLU A 10 62.08 15.85 19.32
N THR A 11 62.72 14.70 19.45
CA THR A 11 62.54 13.80 20.61
C THR A 11 62.88 14.45 21.95
N THR A 12 63.88 15.33 21.98
CA THR A 12 64.29 16.09 23.17
C THR A 12 63.25 17.13 23.58
N GLU A 13 62.68 17.87 22.63
CA GLU A 13 61.63 18.86 22.88
C GLU A 13 60.33 18.18 23.39
N ILE A 14 59.97 17.06 22.77
CA ILE A 14 58.79 16.27 23.17
C ILE A 14 58.98 15.69 24.58
N ALA A 15 60.16 15.18 24.92
CA ALA A 15 60.45 14.61 26.24
C ALA A 15 60.34 15.65 27.37
N ASN A 16 60.69 16.91 27.11
CA ASN A 16 60.63 18.00 28.08
C ASN A 16 59.20 18.55 28.32
N ALA A 17 58.22 18.18 27.48
CA ALA A 17 56.84 18.67 27.58
C ALA A 17 56.01 17.89 28.62
N ASN A 18 56.16 18.23 29.91
CA ASN A 18 55.49 17.55 31.04
C ASN A 18 54.05 18.03 31.35
N SER A 19 53.54 19.06 30.67
CA SER A 19 52.19 19.61 30.91
C SER A 19 51.29 19.47 29.68
N ARG A 20 49.98 19.30 29.89
CA ARG A 20 48.98 19.28 28.81
C ARG A 20 48.98 20.58 28.00
N ASN A 21 49.33 21.71 28.62
CA ASN A 21 49.47 23.00 27.94
C ASN A 21 50.65 22.98 26.96
N ALA A 22 51.79 22.38 27.33
CA ALA A 22 52.94 22.20 26.43
C ALA A 22 52.61 21.25 25.27
N ILE A 23 51.95 20.11 25.52
CA ILE A 23 51.50 19.19 24.46
C ILE A 23 50.56 19.88 23.46
N ARG A 24 49.68 20.80 23.90
CA ARG A 24 48.84 21.58 22.98
C ARG A 24 49.65 22.55 22.10
N LYS A 25 50.74 23.13 22.62
CA LYS A 25 51.67 23.94 21.81
C LYS A 25 52.39 23.07 20.77
N LEU A 26 52.86 21.89 21.17
CA LEU A 26 53.49 20.89 20.29
C LEU A 26 52.54 20.26 19.24
N TYR A 27 51.23 20.28 19.48
CA TYR A 27 50.24 19.92 18.47
C TYR A 27 49.99 21.04 17.47
N LYS A 28 50.04 22.30 17.93
CA LYS A 28 49.76 23.49 17.12
C LYS A 28 50.92 23.85 16.19
N ASN A 29 52.16 23.63 16.62
CA ASN A 29 53.37 23.86 15.80
C ASN A 29 53.66 22.70 14.82
N GLY A 30 53.03 21.54 14.97
CA GLY A 30 53.16 20.38 14.07
C GLY A 30 54.14 19.30 14.53
N THR A 31 54.79 19.44 15.69
CA THR A 31 55.70 18.42 16.26
C THR A 31 54.96 17.14 16.66
N ILE A 32 53.69 17.27 17.04
CA ILE A 32 52.77 16.16 17.31
C ILE A 32 51.61 16.24 16.31
N VAL A 33 51.39 15.19 15.52
CA VAL A 33 50.34 15.17 14.48
C VAL A 33 49.36 14.03 14.71
N LYS A 34 48.09 14.29 14.42
CA LYS A 34 47.08 13.22 14.30
C LYS A 34 47.19 12.61 12.90
N LYS A 35 47.68 11.38 12.81
CA LYS A 35 47.70 10.61 11.56
C LYS A 35 46.28 10.51 10.98
N PRO A 36 46.12 10.61 9.66
CA PRO A 36 44.83 10.41 9.03
C PRO A 36 44.29 9.00 9.31
N ASP A 37 42.97 8.86 9.24
CA ASP A 37 42.35 7.56 9.36
C ASP A 37 42.68 6.68 8.16
N THR A 38 42.89 5.39 8.42
CA THR A 38 43.19 4.44 7.36
C THR A 38 41.89 4.23 6.59
N MET A 39 41.87 4.63 5.32
CA MET A 39 40.64 4.65 4.54
C MET A 39 40.15 3.23 4.24
N HIS A 40 38.91 2.92 4.64
CA HIS A 40 38.22 1.71 4.20
C HIS A 40 37.21 2.05 3.09
N SER A 41 37.65 1.95 1.83
CA SER A 41 36.80 2.25 0.68
C SER A 41 35.59 1.30 0.57
N ARG A 42 34.45 1.87 0.16
CA ARG A 42 33.19 1.14 -0.09
C ARG A 42 32.89 0.95 -1.59
N SER A 43 33.77 1.36 -2.49
CA SER A 43 33.55 1.32 -3.95
C SER A 43 33.13 -0.08 -4.43
N ARG A 44 33.92 -1.10 -4.10
CA ARG A 44 33.65 -2.51 -4.44
C ARG A 44 32.33 -3.02 -3.85
N ALA A 45 32.02 -2.67 -2.61
CA ALA A 45 30.78 -3.07 -1.95
C ALA A 45 29.54 -2.41 -2.61
N ARG A 46 29.66 -1.16 -3.07
CA ARG A 46 28.60 -0.45 -3.81
C ARG A 46 28.37 -1.07 -5.18
N ALA A 47 29.43 -1.31 -5.95
CA ALA A 47 29.37 -1.99 -7.24
C ALA A 47 28.71 -3.38 -7.14
N LEU A 48 29.06 -4.15 -6.10
CA LEU A 48 28.41 -5.44 -5.83
C LEU A 48 26.92 -5.30 -5.44
N LYS A 49 26.55 -4.26 -4.68
CA LYS A 49 25.14 -4.03 -4.32
C LYS A 49 24.30 -3.67 -5.55
N GLU A 50 24.86 -2.89 -6.47
CA GLU A 50 24.24 -2.54 -7.74
C GLU A 50 24.08 -3.76 -8.65
N SER A 51 25.12 -4.58 -8.80
CA SER A 51 25.02 -5.83 -9.56
C SER A 51 23.98 -6.78 -8.99
N LYS A 52 23.90 -6.89 -7.65
CA LYS A 52 22.85 -7.65 -6.96
C LYS A 52 21.45 -7.09 -7.20
N ARG A 53 21.28 -5.77 -7.27
CA ARG A 53 19.99 -5.13 -7.60
C ARG A 53 19.55 -5.44 -9.03
N ALA A 54 20.49 -5.56 -9.96
CA ALA A 54 20.26 -6.03 -11.33
C ALA A 54 20.01 -7.56 -11.42
N GLY A 55 19.96 -8.28 -10.29
CA GLY A 55 19.68 -9.72 -10.24
C GLY A 55 20.91 -10.63 -10.31
N ARG A 56 22.13 -10.08 -10.43
CA ARG A 56 23.36 -10.88 -10.44
C ARG A 56 23.67 -11.48 -9.06
N HIS A 57 24.40 -12.59 -9.04
CA HIS A 57 24.82 -13.30 -7.82
C HIS A 57 23.67 -13.82 -6.92
N MET A 58 22.45 -14.02 -7.47
CA MET A 58 21.26 -14.50 -6.72
C MET A 58 20.86 -15.98 -7.02
N GLY A 59 21.62 -16.68 -7.86
CA GLY A 59 21.39 -18.07 -8.24
C GLY A 59 21.53 -19.07 -7.08
N TYR A 60 21.13 -20.32 -7.31
CA TYR A 60 21.05 -21.36 -6.26
C TYR A 60 22.37 -21.57 -5.50
N GLY A 61 23.52 -21.60 -6.18
CA GLY A 61 24.83 -21.78 -5.54
C GLY A 61 25.26 -20.64 -4.60
N LYS A 62 24.61 -19.47 -4.64
CA LYS A 62 24.86 -18.34 -3.71
C LYS A 62 23.87 -18.29 -2.55
N ARG A 63 22.89 -19.21 -2.49
CA ARG A 63 21.91 -19.30 -1.41
C ARG A 63 22.45 -20.26 -0.34
N LYS A 64 22.53 -19.79 0.90
CA LYS A 64 23.00 -20.59 2.05
C LYS A 64 21.91 -20.84 3.10
N GLY A 65 21.00 -19.88 3.31
CA GLY A 65 19.84 -20.06 4.18
C GLY A 65 18.59 -20.54 3.44
N THR A 66 17.62 -21.07 4.20
CA THR A 66 16.30 -21.50 3.70
C THR A 66 15.51 -20.33 3.09
N LYS A 67 14.47 -20.65 2.32
CA LYS A 67 13.60 -19.63 1.70
C LYS A 67 12.97 -18.71 2.74
N ASP A 68 12.47 -19.28 3.85
CA ASP A 68 11.79 -18.53 4.90
C ASP A 68 12.75 -17.65 5.73
N ALA A 69 13.98 -18.14 5.98
CA ALA A 69 15.02 -17.32 6.62
C ALA A 69 15.44 -16.11 5.76
N ARG A 70 15.47 -16.28 4.43
CA ARG A 70 15.81 -15.19 3.49
C ARG A 70 14.66 -14.19 3.33
N MET A 71 13.42 -14.68 3.28
CA MET A 71 12.19 -13.89 3.18
C MET A 71 11.03 -14.66 3.80
N SER A 72 10.67 -14.29 5.03
CA SER A 72 9.62 -14.99 5.77
C SER A 72 8.25 -14.87 5.10
N SER A 73 7.53 -15.99 5.08
CA SER A 73 6.17 -16.11 4.56
C SER A 73 5.20 -15.20 5.32
N GLN A 74 5.42 -14.98 6.62
CA GLN A 74 4.63 -14.06 7.43
C GLN A 74 4.78 -12.61 6.95
N VAL A 75 6.02 -12.18 6.63
CA VAL A 75 6.28 -10.83 6.10
C VAL A 75 5.62 -10.63 4.75
N LEU A 76 5.66 -11.63 3.87
CA LEU A 76 4.99 -11.58 2.57
C LEU A 76 3.47 -11.50 2.72
N TRP A 77 2.88 -12.30 3.61
CA TRP A 77 1.45 -12.26 3.93
C TRP A 77 1.03 -10.89 4.48
N MET A 78 1.76 -10.35 5.45
CA MET A 78 1.50 -9.03 6.02
C MET A 78 1.56 -7.92 4.98
N ARG A 79 2.61 -7.90 4.13
CA ARG A 79 2.75 -6.90 3.05
C ARG A 79 1.58 -6.96 2.09
N ARG A 80 1.22 -8.17 1.64
CA ARG A 80 0.09 -8.36 0.71
C ARG A 80 -1.22 -7.90 1.34
N LEU A 81 -1.53 -8.35 2.55
CA LEU A 81 -2.79 -8.05 3.22
C LEU A 81 -2.94 -6.55 3.49
N ARG A 82 -1.88 -5.87 3.94
CA ARG A 82 -1.87 -4.41 4.11
C ARG A 82 -2.12 -3.66 2.80
N VAL A 83 -1.51 -4.12 1.69
CA VAL A 83 -1.73 -3.51 0.36
C VAL A 83 -3.19 -3.64 -0.08
N LEU A 84 -3.81 -4.81 0.11
CA LEU A 84 -5.21 -5.05 -0.24
C LEU A 84 -6.16 -4.21 0.61
N ARG A 85 -5.98 -4.20 1.94
CA ARG A 85 -6.84 -3.41 2.85
C ARG A 85 -6.74 -1.91 2.62
N ARG A 86 -5.53 -1.39 2.40
CA ARG A 86 -5.33 0.03 2.08
C ARG A 86 -6.03 0.43 0.78
N LEU A 87 -6.04 -0.46 -0.23
CA LEU A 87 -6.78 -0.19 -1.46
C LEU A 87 -8.30 -0.17 -1.21
N LEU A 88 -8.83 -1.13 -0.46
CA LEU A 88 -10.25 -1.19 -0.11
C LEU A 88 -10.70 0.07 0.64
N ALA A 89 -9.92 0.50 1.65
CA ALA A 89 -10.21 1.73 2.39
C ALA A 89 -10.24 2.94 1.44
N LYS A 90 -9.21 3.11 0.61
CA LYS A 90 -9.16 4.20 -0.39
C LYS A 90 -10.37 4.17 -1.34
N TYR A 91 -10.80 3.00 -1.79
CA TYR A 91 -11.93 2.89 -2.72
C TYR A 91 -13.27 3.18 -2.04
N ARG A 92 -13.43 2.80 -0.78
CA ARG A 92 -14.61 3.12 0.03
C ARG A 92 -14.68 4.63 0.27
N ASP A 93 -13.59 5.23 0.71
CA ASP A 93 -13.54 6.66 1.04
C ASP A 93 -13.73 7.53 -0.21
N ALA A 94 -13.30 7.05 -1.39
CA ALA A 94 -13.56 7.68 -2.68
C ALA A 94 -14.96 7.36 -3.28
N GLY A 95 -15.83 6.63 -2.56
CA GLY A 95 -17.16 6.25 -3.03
C GLY A 95 -17.19 5.26 -4.21
N LYS A 96 -16.05 4.66 -4.58
CA LYS A 96 -15.99 3.68 -5.67
C LYS A 96 -16.66 2.36 -5.30
N ILE A 97 -16.66 2.02 -4.01
CA ILE A 97 -17.35 0.87 -3.43
C ILE A 97 -18.16 1.34 -2.22
N ASP A 98 -19.27 0.68 -1.96
CA ASP A 98 -20.10 0.94 -0.79
C ASP A 98 -19.61 0.16 0.45
N LYS A 99 -20.21 0.45 1.61
CA LYS A 99 -19.83 -0.19 2.88
C LYS A 99 -20.09 -1.71 2.91
N HIS A 100 -21.11 -2.19 2.20
CA HIS A 100 -21.47 -3.62 2.19
C HIS A 100 -20.48 -4.41 1.33
N LEU A 101 -20.19 -3.94 0.11
CA LEU A 101 -19.16 -4.54 -0.73
C LEU A 101 -17.77 -4.48 -0.07
N TYR A 102 -17.43 -3.37 0.59
CA TYR A 102 -16.19 -3.25 1.36
C TYR A 102 -16.03 -4.35 2.41
N HIS A 103 -17.05 -4.60 3.23
CA HIS A 103 -16.98 -5.60 4.31
C HIS A 103 -16.80 -7.03 3.77
N ASN A 104 -17.54 -7.36 2.71
CA ASN A 104 -17.42 -8.66 2.05
C ASN A 104 -16.02 -8.86 1.49
N LEU A 105 -15.50 -7.87 0.76
CA LEU A 105 -14.15 -7.91 0.19
C LEU A 105 -13.06 -7.91 1.27
N TYR A 106 -13.28 -7.26 2.41
CA TYR A 106 -12.35 -7.25 3.53
C TYR A 106 -12.17 -8.64 4.14
N LYS A 107 -13.27 -9.38 4.33
CA LYS A 107 -13.24 -10.78 4.79
C LYS A 107 -12.62 -11.70 3.75
N ALA A 108 -12.99 -11.55 2.46
CA ALA A 108 -12.40 -12.31 1.36
C ALA A 108 -10.88 -12.08 1.22
N ALA A 109 -10.42 -10.84 1.40
CA ALA A 109 -8.98 -10.52 1.43
C ALA A 109 -8.25 -11.20 2.60
N LYS A 110 -8.89 -11.35 3.77
CA LYS A 110 -8.35 -12.16 4.88
C LYS A 110 -8.30 -13.65 4.51
N GLY A 111 -9.31 -14.13 3.77
CA GLY A 111 -9.44 -15.51 3.30
C GLY A 111 -8.56 -15.93 2.13
N ASN A 112 -7.58 -15.11 1.71
CA ASN A 112 -6.62 -15.43 0.63
C ASN A 112 -7.26 -15.63 -0.76
N THR A 113 -8.48 -15.13 -0.99
CA THR A 113 -9.14 -15.14 -2.30
C THR A 113 -8.35 -14.34 -3.33
N PHE A 114 -7.76 -13.21 -2.93
CA PHE A 114 -7.00 -12.33 -3.81
C PHE A 114 -5.49 -12.54 -3.67
N LYS A 115 -4.82 -12.88 -4.79
CA LYS A 115 -3.36 -13.14 -4.80
C LYS A 115 -2.51 -11.87 -4.82
N HIS A 116 -3.00 -10.82 -5.47
CA HIS A 116 -2.31 -9.53 -5.58
C HIS A 116 -3.31 -8.40 -5.84
N LYS A 117 -2.84 -7.16 -5.78
CA LYS A 117 -3.66 -5.95 -5.94
C LYS A 117 -4.52 -5.97 -7.21
N ARG A 118 -3.94 -6.40 -8.34
CA ARG A 118 -4.64 -6.46 -9.64
C ARG A 118 -5.89 -7.35 -9.61
N SER A 119 -5.78 -8.57 -9.09
CA SER A 119 -6.89 -9.52 -8.95
C SER A 119 -8.04 -8.95 -8.11
N LEU A 120 -7.73 -8.19 -7.05
CA LEU A 120 -8.77 -7.48 -6.28
C LEU A 120 -9.45 -6.38 -7.10
N VAL A 121 -8.70 -5.60 -7.88
CA VAL A 121 -9.25 -4.54 -8.73
C VAL A 121 -10.16 -5.12 -9.81
N GLU A 122 -9.72 -6.17 -10.50
CA GLU A 122 -10.49 -6.87 -11.53
C GLU A 122 -11.82 -7.40 -10.96
N HIS A 123 -11.77 -8.02 -9.78
CA HIS A 123 -12.97 -8.50 -9.09
C HIS A 123 -13.92 -7.36 -8.71
N ILE A 124 -13.41 -6.21 -8.26
CA ILE A 124 -14.25 -5.05 -7.94
C ILE A 124 -14.94 -4.53 -9.21
N ILE A 125 -14.22 -4.44 -10.33
CA ILE A 125 -14.77 -3.97 -11.60
C ILE A 125 -15.89 -4.91 -12.06
N ALA A 126 -15.66 -6.22 -12.04
CA ALA A 126 -16.65 -7.22 -12.41
C ALA A 126 -17.90 -7.15 -11.50
N ALA A 127 -17.71 -7.16 -10.18
CA ALA A 127 -18.81 -7.09 -9.22
C ALA A 127 -19.64 -5.79 -9.36
N LYS A 128 -18.99 -4.67 -9.68
CA LYS A 128 -19.70 -3.41 -9.94
C LYS A 128 -20.51 -3.47 -11.24
N ALA A 129 -19.95 -4.05 -12.30
CA ALA A 129 -20.66 -4.20 -13.57
C ALA A 129 -21.91 -5.08 -13.40
N GLU A 130 -21.82 -6.15 -12.62
CA GLU A 130 -22.96 -7.01 -12.27
C GLU A 130 -24.01 -6.27 -11.46
N ALA A 131 -23.61 -5.52 -10.42
CA ALA A 131 -24.54 -4.74 -9.61
C ALA A 131 -25.29 -3.66 -10.42
N VAL A 132 -24.60 -3.00 -11.35
CA VAL A 132 -25.23 -2.03 -12.26
C VAL A 132 -26.25 -2.71 -13.18
N ARG A 133 -25.90 -3.88 -13.73
CA ARG A 133 -26.80 -4.67 -14.58
C ARG A 133 -28.05 -5.11 -13.81
N GLU A 134 -27.87 -5.62 -12.59
CA GLU A 134 -28.99 -6.05 -11.74
C GLU A 134 -29.90 -4.88 -11.37
N LYS A 135 -29.32 -3.70 -11.07
CA LYS A 135 -30.07 -2.49 -10.79
C LYS A 135 -30.93 -2.06 -11.99
N ALA A 136 -30.36 -2.04 -13.19
CA ALA A 136 -31.10 -1.67 -14.41
C ALA A 136 -32.29 -2.61 -14.68
N LEU A 137 -32.10 -3.92 -14.51
CA LEU A 137 -33.19 -4.90 -14.67
C LEU A 137 -34.30 -4.72 -13.62
N LYS A 138 -33.93 -4.40 -12.38
CA LYS A 138 -34.89 -4.11 -11.30
C LYS A 138 -35.69 -2.85 -11.58
N GLU A 139 -35.03 -1.78 -12.03
CA GLU A 139 -35.68 -0.52 -12.40
C GLU A 139 -36.65 -0.71 -13.58
N GLU A 140 -36.26 -1.48 -14.60
CA GLU A 140 -37.16 -1.79 -15.72
C GLU A 140 -38.40 -2.59 -15.27
N ALA A 141 -38.19 -3.59 -14.43
CA ALA A 141 -39.28 -4.41 -13.89
C ALA A 141 -40.23 -3.59 -13.00
N GLU A 142 -39.69 -2.70 -12.18
CA GLU A 142 -40.46 -1.78 -11.34
C GLU A 142 -41.27 -0.80 -12.19
N ALA A 143 -40.66 -0.17 -13.19
CA ALA A 143 -41.33 0.73 -14.12
C ALA A 143 -42.48 0.03 -14.88
N ARG A 144 -42.33 -1.26 -15.20
CA ARG A 144 -43.40 -2.07 -15.80
C ARG A 144 -44.55 -2.32 -14.81
N ARG A 145 -44.24 -2.60 -13.53
CA ARG A 145 -45.24 -2.78 -12.47
C ARG A 145 -46.01 -1.49 -12.19
N VAL A 146 -45.33 -0.34 -12.12
CA VAL A 146 -45.95 0.97 -11.91
C VAL A 146 -46.88 1.33 -13.06
N ARG A 147 -46.42 1.17 -14.32
CA ARG A 147 -47.28 1.40 -15.50
C ARG A 147 -48.53 0.52 -15.47
N ASN A 148 -48.39 -0.76 -15.14
CA ASN A 148 -49.52 -1.68 -15.05
C ASN A 148 -50.47 -1.32 -13.89
N ARG A 149 -49.95 -0.88 -12.76
CA ARG A 149 -50.77 -0.42 -11.62
C ARG A 149 -51.56 0.85 -11.99
N ALA A 150 -50.90 1.85 -12.54
CA ALA A 150 -51.54 3.09 -12.99
C ALA A 150 -52.57 2.85 -14.11
N ALA A 151 -52.36 1.86 -14.99
CA ALA A 151 -53.35 1.47 -15.99
C ALA A 151 -54.60 0.82 -15.35
N ARG A 152 -54.43 -0.02 -14.33
CA ARG A 152 -55.54 -0.61 -13.57
C ARG A 152 -56.33 0.44 -12.80
N GLU A 153 -55.64 1.36 -12.11
CA GLU A 153 -56.28 2.45 -11.36
C GLU A 153 -57.10 3.35 -12.28
N ARG A 154 -56.55 3.77 -13.44
CA ARG A 154 -57.29 4.53 -14.46
C ARG A 154 -58.49 3.79 -15.05
N ARG A 155 -58.45 2.45 -15.10
CA ARG A 155 -59.61 1.64 -15.54
C ARG A 155 -60.68 1.57 -14.47
N GLN A 156 -60.28 1.41 -13.20
CA GLN A 156 -61.20 1.40 -12.07
C GLN A 156 -61.90 2.76 -11.91
N GLN A 157 -61.16 3.86 -12.01
CA GLN A 157 -61.73 5.23 -12.01
C GLN A 157 -62.75 5.41 -13.12
N ARG A 158 -62.43 5.05 -14.37
CA ARG A 158 -63.39 5.10 -15.49
C ARG A 158 -64.64 4.26 -15.27
N LEU A 159 -64.54 3.09 -14.65
CA LEU A 159 -65.70 2.25 -14.34
C LEU A 159 -66.55 2.84 -13.22
N ALA A 160 -65.94 3.43 -12.20
CA ALA A 160 -66.62 4.12 -11.12
C ALA A 160 -67.36 5.35 -11.63
N GLU A 161 -66.69 6.22 -12.39
CA GLU A 161 -67.27 7.40 -13.05
C GLU A 161 -68.46 7.00 -13.94
N LYS A 162 -68.31 5.94 -14.75
CA LYS A 162 -69.41 5.44 -15.58
C LYS A 162 -70.61 4.95 -14.75
N LYS A 163 -70.35 4.29 -13.62
CA LYS A 163 -71.40 3.79 -12.72
C LYS A 163 -72.14 4.94 -12.03
N GLU A 164 -71.42 5.97 -11.58
CA GLU A 164 -72.02 7.17 -11.00
C GLU A 164 -72.85 7.94 -12.03
N ALA A 165 -72.34 8.11 -13.26
CA ALA A 165 -73.09 8.75 -14.35
C ALA A 165 -74.40 8.03 -14.66
N LEU A 166 -74.39 6.69 -14.70
CA LEU A 166 -75.60 5.87 -14.91
C LEU A 166 -76.63 6.00 -13.78
N LEU A 167 -76.16 6.10 -12.52
CA LEU A 167 -77.04 6.33 -11.37
C LEU A 167 -77.64 7.74 -11.39
N ALA A 168 -76.87 8.74 -11.81
CA ALA A 168 -77.35 10.12 -11.96
C ALA A 168 -78.39 10.26 -13.10
N ASP A 169 -78.18 9.58 -14.23
CA ASP A 169 -79.13 9.56 -15.35
C ASP A 169 -80.44 8.85 -14.99
N ALA A 170 -80.38 7.82 -14.14
CA ALA A 170 -81.58 7.09 -13.68
C ALA A 170 -82.37 7.83 -12.57
N ALA A 171 -81.81 8.89 -11.99
CA ALA A 171 -82.43 9.70 -10.95
C ALA A 171 -83.10 10.98 -11.48
N ASN A 172 -82.93 11.29 -12.77
CA ASN A 172 -83.67 12.33 -13.51
C ASN A 172 -84.82 11.71 -14.29
#